data_AF-A0A7J2TMC1-F1
#
_entry.id   AF-A0A7J2TMC1-F1
#
_cell.length_a   1.000
_cell.length_b   1.000
_cell.length_c   1.000
_cell.angle_alpha   90.00
_cell.angle_beta   90.00
_cell.angle_gamma   90.00
#
_symmetry.space_group_name_H-M   'P 1'
#
loop_
_entity.id
_entity.type
_entity.pdbx_description
1 polymer ?
#
loop_
_entity_poly.entity_id
_entity_poly.type
_entity_poly.pdbx_seq_one_letter_code
_entity_poly.pdbx_strand_id
1 'polypeptide(L)'
;MSKLHELYANSAIEHFGMALRIAIGKREFGGCEDYASLVELDYVEKEEQFVIVLKKFLRRFDACARRWERAHPGRSSFKPSEKDLDEVVRLAQEYGVRVVCAAIMSHALVYSEKGEKE
;
A
#
# COMPACT_ATOMS: atom_id res chain seq x y z
N MET A 1 -5.21 -24.57 -7.97
CA MET A 1 -5.75 -23.24 -8.33
C MET A 1 -5.70 -22.40 -7.08
N SER A 2 -4.80 -21.43 -7.03
CA SER A 2 -4.83 -20.43 -5.97
C SER A 2 -6.13 -19.63 -6.12
N LYS A 3 -6.88 -19.47 -5.04
CA LYS A 3 -8.20 -18.84 -5.13
C LYS A 3 -8.01 -17.34 -4.94
N LEU A 4 -8.26 -16.54 -5.99
CA LEU A 4 -8.15 -15.07 -5.96
C LEU A 4 -8.77 -14.41 -4.70
N HIS A 5 -9.85 -14.97 -4.15
CA HIS A 5 -10.44 -14.46 -2.92
C HIS A 5 -9.48 -14.50 -1.71
N GLU A 6 -8.58 -15.49 -1.61
CA GLU A 6 -7.59 -15.60 -0.52
C GLU A 6 -6.56 -14.48 -0.62
N LEU A 7 -6.15 -14.13 -1.85
CA LEU A 7 -5.25 -13.00 -2.09
C LEU A 7 -5.91 -11.68 -1.65
N TYR A 8 -7.14 -11.43 -2.09
CA TYR A 8 -7.84 -10.18 -1.76
C TYR A 8 -8.21 -10.09 -0.27
N ALA A 9 -8.38 -11.22 0.42
CA ALA A 9 -8.63 -11.28 1.86
C ALA A 9 -7.34 -11.32 2.70
N ASN A 10 -6.16 -11.32 2.09
CA ASN A 10 -4.90 -11.36 2.83
C ASN A 10 -4.61 -10.00 3.49
N SER A 11 -4.29 -10.01 4.78
CA SER A 11 -4.07 -8.78 5.56
C SER A 11 -2.90 -7.95 5.04
N ALA A 12 -1.85 -8.58 4.50
CA ALA A 12 -0.72 -7.86 3.94
C ALA A 12 -1.13 -7.05 2.71
N ILE A 13 -2.01 -7.59 1.87
CA ILE A 13 -2.59 -6.89 0.71
C ILE A 13 -3.46 -5.71 1.17
N GLU A 14 -4.29 -5.91 2.18
CA GLU A 14 -5.09 -4.84 2.78
C GLU A 14 -4.22 -3.74 3.38
N HIS A 15 -3.19 -4.09 4.17
CA HIS A 15 -2.27 -3.15 4.80
C HIS A 15 -1.50 -2.32 3.76
N PHE A 16 -0.99 -2.95 2.70
CA PHE A 16 -0.34 -2.23 1.61
C PHE A 16 -1.33 -1.37 0.82
N GLY A 17 -2.57 -1.84 0.64
CA GLY A 17 -3.64 -1.05 0.04
C GLY A 17 -3.99 0.19 0.86
N MET A 18 -4.08 0.06 2.19
CA MET A 18 -4.32 1.19 3.10
C MET A 18 -3.14 2.18 3.09
N ALA A 19 -1.90 1.68 3.10
CA ALA A 19 -0.72 2.52 2.98
C ALA A 19 -0.72 3.29 1.63
N LEU A 20 -1.06 2.62 0.53
CA LEU A 20 -1.17 3.25 -0.78
C LEU A 20 -2.29 4.29 -0.82
N ARG A 21 -3.45 4.01 -0.19
CA ARG A 21 -4.56 4.97 -0.05
C ARG A 21 -4.11 6.25 0.64
N ILE A 22 -3.43 6.13 1.79
CA ILE A 22 -2.89 7.28 2.52
C ILE A 22 -1.87 8.02 1.63
N ALA A 23 -1.01 7.28 0.95
CA ALA A 23 0.02 7.84 0.08
C ALA A 23 -0.56 8.70 -1.05
N ILE A 24 -1.59 8.21 -1.76
CA ILE A 24 -2.22 8.93 -2.88
C ILE A 24 -3.28 9.95 -2.42
N GLY A 25 -3.70 9.89 -1.16
CA GLY A 25 -4.66 10.81 -0.60
C GLY A 25 -4.19 12.27 -0.68
N LYS A 26 -5.15 13.19 -0.75
CA LYS A 26 -4.84 14.63 -0.78
C LYS A 26 -4.26 15.08 0.55
N ARG A 27 -3.34 16.05 0.50
CA ARG A 27 -2.71 16.63 1.70
C ARG A 27 -3.69 17.29 2.67
N GLU A 28 -4.76 17.90 2.15
CA GLU A 28 -5.82 18.53 2.95
C GLU A 28 -6.54 17.52 3.87
N PHE A 29 -6.51 16.23 3.53
CA PHE A 29 -7.09 15.13 4.32
C PHE A 29 -6.02 14.24 4.96
N GLY A 30 -4.78 14.73 5.10
CA GLY A 30 -3.70 14.01 5.77
C GLY A 30 -2.92 13.01 4.89
N GLY A 31 -3.17 12.99 3.58
CA GLY A 31 -2.42 12.19 2.61
C GLY A 31 -1.15 12.86 2.07
N CYS A 32 -0.54 12.25 1.05
CA CYS A 32 0.80 12.62 0.57
C CYS A 32 0.85 13.08 -0.91
N GLU A 33 -0.23 12.87 -1.67
CA GLU A 33 -0.32 13.09 -3.12
C GLU A 33 0.74 12.32 -3.94
N ASP A 34 1.14 11.13 -3.46
CA ASP A 34 2.14 10.27 -4.10
C ASP A 34 1.53 9.41 -5.21
N TYR A 35 0.97 10.07 -6.23
CA TYR A 35 0.43 9.40 -7.42
C TYR A 35 1.50 8.65 -8.22
N ALA A 36 2.79 8.95 -7.99
CA ALA A 36 3.90 8.23 -8.61
C ALA A 36 3.92 6.76 -8.16
N SER A 37 3.64 6.47 -6.89
CA SER A 37 3.53 5.09 -6.38
C SER A 37 2.43 4.29 -7.07
N LEU A 38 1.29 4.93 -7.35
CA LEU A 38 0.18 4.28 -8.05
C LEU A 38 0.58 3.87 -9.47
N VAL A 39 1.20 4.80 -10.21
CA VAL A 39 1.67 4.55 -11.58
C VAL A 39 2.79 3.51 -11.59
N GLU A 40 3.78 3.62 -10.69
CA GLU A 40 4.88 2.65 -10.61
C GLU A 40 4.38 1.22 -10.32
N LEU A 41 3.32 1.06 -9.52
CA LEU A 41 2.69 -0.24 -9.25
C LEU A 41 1.83 -0.77 -10.41
N ASP A 42 1.21 0.11 -11.21
CA ASP A 42 0.38 -0.32 -12.35
C ASP A 42 1.23 -0.90 -13.51
N TYR A 43 2.44 -0.38 -13.70
CA TYR A 43 3.35 -0.77 -14.79
C TYR A 43 4.36 -1.87 -14.42
N VAL A 44 4.36 -2.35 -13.18
CA VAL A 44 5.35 -3.34 -12.75
C VAL A 44 4.94 -4.76 -13.15
N GLU A 45 5.82 -5.46 -13.84
CA GLU A 45 5.52 -6.80 -14.37
C GLU A 45 6.45 -7.88 -13.81
N LYS A 46 7.70 -7.52 -13.49
CA LYS A 46 8.74 -8.46 -13.04
C LYS A 46 8.99 -8.34 -11.54
N GLU A 47 9.38 -9.44 -10.91
CA GLU A 47 9.64 -9.51 -9.47
C GLU A 47 10.74 -8.55 -9.02
N GLU A 48 11.83 -8.41 -9.80
CA GLU A 48 12.94 -7.52 -9.45
C GLU A 48 12.50 -6.06 -9.50
N GLN A 49 11.64 -5.71 -10.46
CA GLN A 49 11.06 -4.39 -10.56
C GLN A 49 10.10 -4.14 -9.40
N PHE A 50 9.33 -5.15 -8.99
CA PHE A 50 8.37 -5.07 -7.89
C PHE A 50 9.08 -4.72 -6.58
N VAL A 51 10.19 -5.39 -6.26
CA VAL A 51 10.99 -5.08 -5.07
C VAL A 51 11.52 -3.63 -5.10
N ILE A 52 11.98 -3.16 -6.26
CA ILE A 52 12.46 -1.77 -6.42
C ILE A 52 11.32 -0.77 -6.20
N VAL A 53 10.14 -1.03 -6.77
CA VAL A 53 8.95 -0.18 -6.63
C VAL A 53 8.49 -0.15 -5.16
N LEU A 54 8.39 -1.30 -4.49
CA LEU A 54 8.04 -1.38 -3.07
C LEU A 54 9.01 -0.58 -2.20
N LYS A 55 10.32 -0.71 -2.43
CA LYS A 55 11.34 0.06 -1.71
C LYS A 55 11.16 1.57 -1.89
N LYS A 56 10.92 2.02 -3.13
CA LYS A 56 10.67 3.46 -3.41
C LYS A 56 9.40 3.95 -2.73
N PHE A 57 8.32 3.18 -2.83
CA PHE A 57 7.04 3.47 -2.20
C PHE A 57 7.18 3.59 -0.68
N LEU A 58 7.72 2.59 0.01
CA LEU A 58 7.90 2.61 1.45
C LEU A 58 8.76 3.79 1.93
N ARG A 59 9.77 4.18 1.16
CA ARG A 59 10.58 5.36 1.46
C ARG A 59 9.78 6.66 1.35
N ARG A 60 8.98 6.83 0.30
CA ARG A 60 8.09 8.01 0.14
C ARG A 60 7.02 8.03 1.23
N PHE A 61 6.49 6.86 1.55
CA PHE A 61 5.49 6.69 2.59
C PHE A 61 6.02 7.01 3.99
N ASP A 62 7.24 6.57 4.34
CA ASP A 62 7.87 6.93 5.62
C ASP A 62 8.07 8.44 5.78
N ALA A 63 8.46 9.13 4.70
CA ALA A 63 8.57 10.59 4.71
C ALA A 63 7.21 11.27 4.95
N CYS A 64 6.12 10.68 4.46
CA CYS A 64 4.77 11.16 4.71
C CYS A 64 4.33 10.90 6.16
N ALA A 65 4.52 9.67 6.65
CA ALA A 65 4.22 9.28 8.03
C ALA A 65 4.91 10.22 9.04
N ARG A 66 6.22 10.47 8.87
CA ARG A 66 6.97 11.40 9.74
C ARG A 66 6.46 12.84 9.69
N ARG A 67 5.91 13.27 8.55
CA ARG A 67 5.30 14.60 8.44
C ARG A 67 4.00 14.65 9.23
N TRP A 68 3.17 13.62 9.10
CA TRP A 68 1.92 13.50 9.84
C TRP A 68 2.15 13.42 11.35
N GLU A 69 3.13 12.63 11.80
CA GLU A 69 3.51 12.48 13.22
C GLU A 69 4.00 13.79 13.83
N ARG A 70 4.75 14.61 13.06
CA ARG A 70 5.15 15.96 13.50
C ARG A 70 3.97 16.91 13.67
N ALA A 71 2.92 16.76 12.86
CA ALA A 71 1.70 17.55 12.97
C ALA A 71 0.75 17.06 14.08
N HIS A 72 0.92 15.81 14.54
CA HIS A 72 0.08 15.18 15.56
C HIS A 72 0.92 14.55 16.68
N PRO A 73 1.51 15.38 17.58
CA PRO A 73 2.35 14.90 18.67
C PRO A 73 1.63 13.84 19.52
N GLY A 74 2.32 12.74 19.82
CA GLY A 74 1.78 11.63 20.61
C GLY A 74 0.93 10.63 19.81
N ARG A 75 0.74 10.83 18.50
CA ARG A 75 0.13 9.84 17.60
C ARG A 75 1.15 9.25 16.65
N SER A 76 1.00 7.97 16.34
CA SER A 76 1.82 7.27 15.35
C SER A 76 1.03 7.08 14.05
N SER A 77 1.69 7.28 12.91
CA SER A 77 1.07 7.01 11.62
C SER A 77 1.07 5.51 11.33
N PHE A 78 0.05 5.03 10.61
CA PHE A 78 0.01 3.64 10.16
C PHE A 78 1.19 3.31 9.24
N LYS A 79 1.78 2.12 9.41
CA LYS A 79 2.83 1.56 8.54
C LYS A 79 2.65 0.05 8.38
N PRO A 80 2.76 -0.50 7.15
CA PRO A 80 2.88 -1.94 6.96
C PRO A 80 4.09 -2.47 7.74
N SER A 81 3.95 -3.65 8.33
CA SER A 81 5.01 -4.31 9.07
C SER A 81 6.02 -5.01 8.15
N GLU A 82 7.17 -5.40 8.69
CA GLU A 82 8.14 -6.23 7.97
C GLU A 82 7.53 -7.58 7.55
N LYS A 83 6.64 -8.15 8.38
CA LYS A 83 5.89 -9.37 8.04
C LYS A 83 4.95 -9.17 6.86
N ASP A 84 4.29 -8.00 6.77
CA ASP A 84 3.46 -7.67 5.62
C ASP A 84 4.30 -7.55 4.34
N LEU A 85 5.52 -7.01 4.44
CA LEU A 85 6.44 -6.90 3.32
C LEU A 85 6.87 -8.28 2.81
N ASP A 86 7.32 -9.16 3.72
CA ASP A 86 7.71 -10.53 3.37
C ASP A 86 6.55 -11.27 2.71
N GLU A 87 5.35 -11.13 3.27
CA GLU A 87 4.14 -11.78 2.75
C GLU A 87 3.74 -11.24 1.37
N VAL A 88 3.78 -9.92 1.15
CA VAL A 88 3.47 -9.34 -0.18
C VAL A 88 4.46 -9.81 -1.25
N VAL A 89 5.75 -9.95 -0.91
CA VAL A 89 6.76 -10.48 -1.84
C VAL A 89 6.47 -11.95 -2.14
N ARG A 90 6.16 -12.76 -1.12
CA ARG A 90 5.79 -14.18 -1.28
C ARG A 90 4.53 -14.33 -2.15
N LEU A 91 3.52 -13.50 -1.93
CA LEU A 91 2.29 -13.50 -2.73
C LEU A 91 2.56 -13.11 -4.18
N ALA A 92 3.50 -12.19 -4.43
CA ALA A 92 3.87 -11.80 -5.80
C ALA A 92 4.52 -12.96 -6.56
N GLN A 93 5.31 -13.79 -5.88
CA GLN A 93 5.87 -15.03 -6.43
C GLN A 93 4.81 -16.10 -6.70
N GLU A 94 3.80 -16.20 -5.83
CA GLU A 94 2.74 -17.22 -5.94
C GLU A 94 1.66 -16.87 -6.97
N TYR A 95 1.18 -15.63 -6.96
CA TYR A 95 0.05 -15.16 -7.77
C TYR A 95 0.47 -14.36 -9.01
N GLY A 96 1.73 -13.94 -9.08
CA GLY A 96 2.24 -13.02 -10.08
C GLY A 96 2.09 -11.56 -9.67
N VAL A 97 3.14 -10.78 -9.97
CA VAL A 97 3.29 -9.37 -9.61
C VAL A 97 2.07 -8.53 -10.00
N ARG A 98 1.58 -8.65 -11.23
CA ARG A 98 0.45 -7.85 -11.72
C ARG A 98 -0.84 -8.10 -10.95
N VAL A 99 -1.08 -9.36 -10.55
CA VAL A 99 -2.29 -9.74 -9.80
C VAL A 99 -2.22 -9.17 -8.38
N VAL A 100 -1.04 -9.23 -7.74
CA VAL A 100 -0.80 -8.63 -6.43
C VAL A 100 -0.94 -7.11 -6.46
N CYS A 101 -0.36 -6.44 -7.46
CA CYS A 101 -0.48 -5.00 -7.62
C CYS A 101 -1.94 -4.57 -7.81
N ALA A 102 -2.70 -5.29 -8.66
CA ALA A 102 -4.13 -5.04 -8.83
C ALA A 102 -4.92 -5.21 -7.53
N ALA A 103 -4.58 -6.21 -6.70
CA ALA A 103 -5.24 -6.41 -5.41
C ALA A 103 -4.94 -5.27 -4.42
N ILE A 104 -3.67 -4.85 -4.30
CA ILE A 104 -3.24 -3.70 -3.49
C ILE A 104 -3.97 -2.42 -3.95
N MET A 105 -3.97 -2.16 -5.25
CA MET A 105 -4.64 -0.99 -5.84
C MET A 105 -6.15 -1.02 -5.61
N SER A 106 -6.78 -2.20 -5.68
CA SER A 106 -8.21 -2.34 -5.39
C SER A 106 -8.53 -1.92 -3.96
N HIS A 107 -7.74 -2.38 -2.98
CA HIS A 107 -7.87 -1.93 -1.59
C HIS A 107 -7.61 -0.43 -1.44
N ALA A 108 -6.66 0.13 -2.19
CA ALA A 108 -6.38 1.55 -2.12
C ALA A 108 -7.52 2.42 -2.66
N LEU A 109 -8.10 2.03 -3.80
CA LEU A 109 -9.02 2.84 -4.60
C LEU A 109 -10.50 2.62 -4.29
N VAL A 110 -10.88 1.49 -3.66
CA VAL A 110 -12.28 1.25 -3.30
C VAL A 110 -12.68 2.15 -2.13
N TYR A 111 -13.50 3.15 -2.43
CA TYR A 111 -14.08 4.03 -1.42
C TYR A 111 -15.02 3.24 -0.51
N SER A 112 -14.71 3.14 0.78
CA SER A 112 -15.70 2.74 1.77
C SER A 112 -16.34 3.99 2.33
N GLU A 113 -17.61 4.23 2.02
CA GLU A 113 -18.43 5.28 2.66
C GLU A 113 -18.50 5.17 4.20
N LYS A 114 -17.96 4.10 4.79
CA LYS A 114 -17.85 3.91 6.23
C LYS A 114 -16.47 4.35 6.72
N GLY A 115 -16.38 5.48 7.42
CA GLY A 115 -15.14 5.86 8.09
C GLY A 115 -14.99 7.29 8.64
N GLU A 116 -16.04 8.10 8.73
CA GLU A 116 -16.09 9.09 9.83
C GLU A 116 -16.41 8.30 11.11
N LYS A 117 -15.49 8.37 12.09
CA LYS A 117 -15.44 7.68 13.39
C LYS A 117 -14.58 6.42 13.40
N GLU A 118 -13.30 6.63 13.73
CA GLU A 118 -12.67 6.08 14.96
C GLU A 118 -11.63 7.09 15.48
#